data_AF-A0A2E3DPT6-F1
#
_entry.id   AF-A0A2E3DPT6-F1
#
_cell.length_a   1.000
_cell.length_b   1.000
_cell.length_c   1.000
_cell.angle_alpha   90.00
_cell.angle_beta   90.00
_cell.angle_gamma   90.00
#
_symmetry.space_group_name_H-M   'P 1'
#
loop_
_entity.id
_entity.type
_entity.pdbx_description
1 polymer ?
#
loop_
_entity_poly.entity_id
_entity_poly.type
_entity_poly.pdbx_seq_one_letter_code
_entity_poly.pdbx_strand_id
1 'polypeptide(L)'
;MNHTNRLFKRRGLTLVELMVASTLGLVLVIGVLEAFRQITNSVTKGRATVQISGQLRNITNLMRSDFQGITVQAIPNTSAGSGMGYFEIIEGVDNDFVITPPNTLPAAVDNLSGDTDDVVMFTSRRLNNPFSGRIEGRLLDSTRPFEIIESPNAEVIYWLEPRNTEYLRDGLDNNSDGTVDELAEGQLGTLNYNGMPLATLRRRALLIRPDLNGPQGILMQPNGTPYPASSATFFLNLNDISIRVNPNNTISANSLADLTLRQNRVAHIPAGTINNNVDTKFPYPFTHTLVPFQSGVAMGEDVIMDQVIGFDLRVFDP
;
A
#
# COMPACT_ATOMS: atom_id res chain seq x y z
N MET A 1 5.31 100.23 -45.84
CA MET A 1 5.23 99.69 -44.46
C MET A 1 5.53 98.20 -44.53
N ASN A 2 6.48 97.74 -43.72
CA ASN A 2 7.25 96.51 -43.90
C ASN A 2 6.47 95.22 -43.58
N HIS A 3 6.46 94.26 -44.50
CA HIS A 3 6.15 92.86 -44.22
C HIS A 3 7.41 92.13 -43.74
N THR A 4 7.46 91.75 -42.46
CA THR A 4 8.49 90.87 -41.92
C THR A 4 8.16 89.41 -42.23
N ASN A 5 8.66 88.90 -43.36
CA ASN A 5 8.72 87.46 -43.60
C ASN A 5 9.83 86.83 -42.74
N ARG A 6 9.44 86.22 -41.63
CA ARG A 6 10.33 85.34 -40.85
C ARG A 6 10.59 84.08 -41.68
N LEU A 7 11.75 84.02 -42.35
CA LEU A 7 12.28 82.81 -42.95
C LEU A 7 12.49 81.76 -41.84
N PHE A 8 11.66 80.71 -41.85
CA PHE A 8 11.87 79.54 -41.00
C PHE A 8 13.19 78.86 -41.40
N LYS A 9 14.20 79.01 -40.53
CA LYS A 9 15.49 78.34 -40.66
C LYS A 9 15.27 76.84 -40.52
N ARG A 10 15.26 76.10 -41.63
CA ARG A 10 15.24 74.62 -41.61
C ARG A 10 16.57 74.14 -41.04
N ARG A 11 16.55 73.66 -39.79
CA ARG A 11 17.67 72.96 -39.17
C ARG A 11 17.64 71.51 -39.65
N GLY A 12 18.72 71.05 -40.28
CA GLY A 12 18.90 69.63 -40.56
C GLY A 12 19.17 68.87 -39.25
N LEU A 13 18.60 67.68 -39.12
CA LEU A 13 18.81 66.81 -37.96
C LEU A 13 20.24 66.28 -37.97
N THR A 14 20.90 66.32 -36.82
CA THR A 14 22.23 65.73 -36.65
C THR A 14 22.15 64.20 -36.59
N LEU A 15 23.22 63.50 -36.98
CA LEU A 15 23.29 62.03 -36.86
C LEU A 15 22.99 61.56 -35.43
N VAL A 16 23.43 62.32 -34.43
CA VAL A 16 23.15 62.03 -33.02
C VAL A 16 21.66 62.17 -32.70
N GLU A 17 20.96 63.19 -33.20
CA GLU A 17 19.50 63.32 -33.02
C GLU A 17 18.74 62.17 -33.69
N LEU A 18 19.15 61.71 -34.87
CA LEU A 18 18.53 60.56 -35.54
C LEU A 18 18.80 59.23 -34.81
N MET A 19 20.00 59.07 -34.23
CA MET A 19 20.32 57.89 -33.40
C MET A 19 19.58 57.92 -32.06
N VAL A 20 19.42 59.09 -31.44
CA VAL A 20 18.63 59.24 -30.21
C VAL A 20 17.14 59.03 -30.50
N ALA A 21 16.61 59.56 -31.61
CA ALA A 21 15.22 59.37 -31.98
C ALA A 21 14.88 57.90 -32.29
N SER A 22 15.77 57.18 -32.99
CA SER A 22 15.56 55.76 -33.31
C SER A 22 15.68 54.86 -32.07
N THR A 23 16.64 55.14 -31.18
CA THR A 23 16.77 54.40 -29.91
C THR A 23 15.57 54.62 -28.99
N LEU A 24 15.10 55.87 -28.86
CA LEU A 24 13.87 56.16 -28.12
C LEU A 24 12.64 55.48 -28.75
N GLY A 25 12.56 55.43 -30.08
CA GLY A 25 11.51 54.69 -30.79
C GLY A 25 11.53 53.19 -30.48
N LEU A 26 12.70 52.57 -30.49
CA LEU A 26 12.86 51.14 -30.15
C LEU A 26 12.50 50.86 -28.69
N VAL A 27 12.93 51.71 -27.75
CA VAL A 27 12.60 51.56 -26.33
C VAL A 27 11.08 51.65 -26.10
N LEU A 28 10.39 52.55 -26.81
CA LEU A 28 8.95 52.72 -26.70
C LEU A 28 8.20 51.47 -27.21
N VAL A 29 8.62 50.91 -28.35
CA VAL A 29 8.04 49.67 -28.89
C VAL A 29 8.29 48.48 -27.96
N ILE A 30 9.49 48.36 -27.37
CA ILE A 30 9.80 47.32 -26.38
C ILE A 30 8.87 47.43 -25.16
N GLY A 31 8.66 48.65 -24.64
CA GLY A 31 7.74 48.88 -23.51
C GLY A 31 6.29 48.47 -23.82
N VAL A 32 5.81 48.77 -25.03
CA VAL A 32 4.46 48.38 -25.47
C VAL A 32 4.35 46.86 -25.64
N LEU A 33 5.36 46.21 -26.22
CA LEU A 33 5.39 44.74 -26.37
C LEU A 33 5.35 44.05 -25.02
N GLU A 34 6.08 44.54 -24.01
CA GLU A 34 6.05 43.97 -22.66
C GLU A 34 4.70 44.13 -21.98
N ALA A 35 4.06 45.29 -22.11
CA ALA A 35 2.70 45.49 -21.60
C ALA A 35 1.70 44.50 -22.24
N PHE A 36 1.78 44.30 -23.56
CA PHE A 36 0.93 43.33 -24.25
C PHE A 36 1.21 41.88 -23.84
N ARG A 37 2.49 41.51 -23.66
CA ARG A 37 2.87 40.17 -23.14
C ARG A 37 2.31 39.96 -21.74
N GLN A 38 2.42 40.96 -20.87
CA GLN A 38 1.90 40.89 -19.50
C GLN A 38 0.38 40.69 -19.47
N ILE A 39 -0.37 41.46 -20.27
CA ILE A 39 -1.83 41.33 -20.38
C ILE A 39 -2.21 39.95 -20.92
N THR A 40 -1.55 39.49 -21.99
CA THR A 40 -1.84 38.19 -22.61
C THR A 40 -1.57 37.04 -21.65
N ASN A 41 -0.48 37.11 -20.87
CA ASN A 41 -0.15 36.13 -19.85
C ASN A 41 -1.18 36.15 -18.70
N SER A 42 -1.63 37.33 -18.28
CA SER A 42 -2.65 37.47 -17.24
C SER A 42 -4.01 36.90 -17.68
N VAL A 43 -4.44 37.18 -18.91
CA VAL A 43 -5.70 36.65 -19.48
C VAL A 43 -5.64 35.13 -19.64
N THR A 44 -4.51 34.61 -20.14
CA THR A 44 -4.31 33.15 -20.29
C THR A 44 -4.36 32.45 -18.92
N LYS A 45 -3.70 33.01 -17.90
CA LYS A 45 -3.77 32.49 -16.52
C LYS A 45 -5.18 32.57 -15.95
N GLY A 46 -5.88 33.69 -16.10
CA GLY A 46 -7.25 33.86 -15.62
C GLY A 46 -8.22 32.85 -16.24
N ARG A 47 -8.10 32.58 -17.55
CA ARG A 47 -8.90 31.56 -18.24
C ARG A 47 -8.59 30.15 -17.74
N ALA A 48 -7.31 29.82 -17.55
CA ALA A 48 -6.91 28.53 -17.00
C ALA A 48 -7.46 28.31 -15.58
N THR A 49 -7.39 29.31 -14.71
CA THR A 49 -7.94 29.22 -13.35
C THR A 49 -9.45 28.99 -13.36
N VAL A 50 -10.21 29.73 -14.16
CA VAL A 50 -11.66 29.54 -14.25
C VAL A 50 -12.03 28.16 -14.81
N GLN A 51 -11.29 27.70 -15.82
CA GLN A 51 -11.49 26.36 -16.38
C GLN A 51 -11.25 25.28 -15.33
N ILE A 52 -10.15 25.38 -14.57
CA ILE A 52 -9.84 24.42 -13.49
C ILE A 52 -10.90 24.48 -12.38
N SER A 53 -11.34 25.67 -11.95
CA SER A 53 -12.40 25.79 -10.94
C SER A 53 -13.72 25.17 -11.41
N GLY A 54 -14.07 25.34 -12.69
CA GLY A 54 -15.24 24.69 -13.29
C GLY A 54 -15.11 23.17 -13.33
N GLN A 55 -13.93 22.67 -13.72
CA GLN A 55 -13.63 21.24 -13.72
C GLN A 55 -13.72 20.64 -12.30
N LEU A 56 -13.11 21.28 -11.30
CA LEU A 56 -13.14 20.81 -9.91
C LEU A 56 -14.57 20.74 -9.37
N ARG A 57 -15.40 21.75 -9.62
CA ARG A 57 -16.81 21.74 -9.18
C ARG A 57 -17.60 20.61 -9.82
N ASN A 58 -17.37 20.34 -11.10
CA ASN A 58 -18.01 19.22 -11.79
C ASN A 58 -17.55 17.87 -11.24
N ILE A 59 -16.24 17.70 -11.00
CA ILE A 59 -15.68 16.48 -10.41
C ILE A 59 -16.23 16.27 -8.99
N THR A 60 -16.34 17.31 -8.16
CA THR A 60 -16.93 17.19 -6.82
C THR A 60 -18.39 16.76 -6.87
N ASN A 61 -19.19 17.32 -7.78
CA ASN A 61 -20.59 16.94 -7.92
C ASN A 61 -20.74 15.50 -8.45
N LEU A 62 -19.89 15.09 -9.39
CA LEU A 62 -19.83 13.72 -9.90
C LEU A 62 -19.46 12.75 -8.78
N MET A 63 -18.36 13.00 -8.06
CA MET A 63 -17.95 12.16 -6.94
C MET A 63 -19.03 12.06 -5.85
N ARG A 64 -19.71 13.17 -5.50
CA ARG A 64 -20.83 13.12 -4.56
C ARG A 64 -21.98 12.24 -5.04
N SER A 65 -22.31 12.30 -6.33
CA SER A 65 -23.33 11.44 -6.93
C SER A 65 -22.91 9.97 -6.93
N ASP A 66 -21.64 9.69 -7.21
CA ASP A 66 -21.10 8.33 -7.25
C ASP A 66 -21.04 7.71 -5.84
N PHE A 67 -20.64 8.48 -4.83
CA PHE A 67 -20.65 8.04 -3.43
C PHE A 67 -22.07 7.89 -2.86
N GLN A 68 -23.02 8.74 -3.26
CA GLN A 68 -24.43 8.54 -2.93
C GLN A 68 -25.00 7.27 -3.58
N GLY A 69 -24.43 6.86 -4.73
CA GLY A 69 -24.79 5.64 -5.46
C GLY A 69 -24.00 4.40 -5.03
N ILE A 70 -23.22 4.46 -3.94
CA ILE A 70 -22.41 3.32 -3.50
C ILE A 70 -23.31 2.12 -3.15
N THR A 71 -23.11 1.01 -3.85
CA THR A 71 -23.97 -0.19 -3.72
C THR A 71 -23.46 -1.18 -2.67
N VAL A 72 -22.29 -0.94 -2.08
CA VAL A 72 -21.70 -1.79 -1.03
C VAL A 72 -21.99 -1.21 0.35
N GLN A 73 -22.40 -2.06 1.30
CA GLN A 73 -22.64 -1.66 2.69
C GLN A 73 -21.30 -1.40 3.40
N ALA A 74 -20.90 -0.13 3.52
CA ALA A 74 -19.76 0.29 4.33
C ALA A 74 -20.16 0.40 5.82
N ILE A 75 -20.60 -0.71 6.43
CA ILE A 75 -20.91 -0.77 7.86
C ILE A 75 -19.70 -1.36 8.58
N PRO A 76 -18.87 -0.54 9.27
CA PRO A 76 -17.60 -0.99 9.85
C PRO A 76 -17.75 -1.90 11.07
N ASN A 77 -18.97 -2.18 11.55
CA ASN A 77 -19.23 -3.07 12.68
C ASN A 77 -20.44 -3.95 12.36
N THR A 78 -20.22 -5.03 11.62
CA THR A 78 -21.21 -6.09 11.47
C THR A 78 -21.37 -6.81 12.81
N SER A 79 -22.60 -7.27 13.12
CA SER A 79 -22.82 -8.01 14.36
C SER A 79 -21.96 -9.28 14.35
N ALA A 80 -21.34 -9.59 15.50
CA ALA A 80 -20.54 -10.80 15.65
C ALA A 80 -21.35 -12.03 15.23
N GLY A 81 -20.75 -12.87 14.38
CA GLY A 81 -21.39 -14.07 13.85
C GLY A 81 -22.36 -13.86 12.68
N SER A 82 -22.49 -12.64 12.13
CA SER A 82 -23.36 -12.35 10.98
C SER A 82 -22.99 -13.08 9.69
N GLY A 83 -21.79 -13.64 9.60
CA GLY A 83 -21.32 -14.33 8.39
C GLY A 83 -20.99 -13.41 7.22
N MET A 84 -20.89 -12.10 7.46
CA MET A 84 -20.59 -11.09 6.44
C MET A 84 -19.09 -10.96 6.13
N GLY A 85 -18.23 -11.63 6.91
CA GLY A 85 -16.78 -11.49 6.80
C GLY A 85 -16.30 -10.12 7.27
N TYR A 86 -15.26 -9.57 6.63
CA TYR A 86 -14.70 -8.27 6.98
C TYR A 86 -13.99 -7.58 5.81
N PHE A 87 -13.75 -6.29 5.97
CA PHE A 87 -12.84 -5.48 5.18
C PHE A 87 -12.04 -4.61 6.15
N GLU A 88 -10.72 -4.60 6.01
CA GLU A 88 -9.83 -3.88 6.89
C GLU A 88 -8.64 -3.35 6.10
N ILE A 89 -8.32 -2.08 6.37
CA ILE A 89 -7.12 -1.39 5.91
C ILE A 89 -6.35 -1.02 7.16
N ILE A 90 -5.06 -1.31 7.16
CA ILE A 90 -4.13 -0.92 8.20
C ILE A 90 -3.14 0.02 7.55
N GLU A 91 -3.20 1.26 7.98
CA GLU A 91 -2.07 2.18 7.87
C GLU A 91 -1.02 1.72 8.88
N GLY A 92 0.20 1.50 8.42
CA GLY A 92 1.28 1.12 9.31
C GLY A 92 1.78 2.29 10.18
N VAL A 93 2.86 2.05 10.94
CA VAL A 93 3.42 3.03 11.89
C VAL A 93 4.49 3.89 11.22
N ASP A 94 5.10 3.38 10.15
CA ASP A 94 6.06 4.09 9.35
C ASP A 94 5.31 5.14 8.53
N ASN A 95 5.74 6.38 8.70
CA ASN A 95 5.35 7.51 7.90
C ASN A 95 6.40 7.72 6.80
N ASP A 96 6.07 8.44 5.73
CA ASP A 96 6.88 8.81 4.55
C ASP A 96 8.23 9.53 4.86
N PHE A 97 8.69 9.48 6.10
CA PHE A 97 9.85 10.15 6.65
C PHE A 97 11.01 9.17 6.85
N VAL A 98 11.74 8.88 5.77
CA VAL A 98 13.01 8.16 5.87
C VAL A 98 14.15 9.17 6.10
N ILE A 99 14.79 9.10 7.27
CA ILE A 99 16.09 9.76 7.51
C ILE A 99 17.17 8.82 7.00
N THR A 100 17.76 9.11 5.84
CA THR A 100 18.89 8.33 5.32
C THR A 100 20.20 8.77 6.01
N PRO A 101 20.93 7.88 6.73
CA PRO A 101 22.29 8.15 7.19
C PRO A 101 23.25 8.20 5.99
N PRO A 102 24.35 8.99 6.01
CA PRO A 102 24.94 9.68 7.15
C PRO A 102 24.44 11.12 7.30
N ASN A 103 24.37 11.56 8.56
CA ASN A 103 23.88 12.87 9.04
C ASN A 103 24.77 14.06 8.60
N THR A 104 25.11 14.19 7.33
CA THR A 104 25.76 15.37 6.77
C THR A 104 24.71 16.27 6.16
N LEU A 105 24.50 17.43 6.79
CA LEU A 105 23.53 18.44 6.38
C LEU A 105 23.69 18.85 4.89
N PRO A 106 22.59 19.10 4.17
CA PRO A 106 21.20 18.91 4.60
C PRO A 106 20.80 17.45 4.41
N ALA A 107 20.25 16.83 5.47
CA ALA A 107 19.66 15.49 5.37
C ALA A 107 18.70 15.48 4.18
N ALA A 108 18.98 14.65 3.17
CA ALA A 108 18.06 14.45 2.08
C ALA A 108 16.80 13.85 2.70
N VAL A 109 15.76 14.67 2.83
CA VAL A 109 14.43 14.20 3.21
C VAL A 109 13.94 13.42 2.00
N ASP A 110 13.99 12.09 2.10
CA ASP A 110 13.39 11.24 1.08
C ASP A 110 11.89 11.13 1.39
N ASN A 111 11.10 11.94 0.68
CA ASN A 111 9.63 11.87 0.67
C ASN A 111 9.16 11.08 -0.58
N LEU A 112 10.07 10.36 -1.23
CA LEU A 112 9.86 9.65 -2.49
C LEU A 112 10.00 8.12 -2.31
N SER A 113 10.70 7.66 -1.27
CA SER A 113 10.50 6.32 -0.72
C SER A 113 9.06 6.22 -0.22
N GLY A 114 8.22 5.47 -0.94
CA GLY A 114 6.84 5.26 -0.52
C GLY A 114 6.75 4.58 0.84
N ASP A 115 5.59 4.69 1.48
CA ASP A 115 5.17 3.81 2.56
C ASP A 115 5.26 2.33 2.12
N THR A 116 5.61 1.46 3.06
CA THR A 116 5.79 0.02 2.76
C THR A 116 5.08 -0.91 3.74
N ASP A 117 4.36 -0.33 4.69
CA ASP A 117 3.77 -1.02 5.82
C ASP A 117 2.24 -1.01 5.81
N ASP A 118 1.64 -0.48 4.74
CA ASP A 118 0.22 -0.58 4.46
C ASP A 118 -0.20 -2.01 4.11
N VAL A 119 -1.33 -2.41 4.69
CA VAL A 119 -1.92 -3.73 4.51
C VAL A 119 -3.41 -3.59 4.26
N VAL A 120 -3.90 -4.28 3.23
CA VAL A 120 -5.33 -4.48 3.02
C VAL A 120 -5.67 -5.95 3.14
N MET A 121 -6.71 -6.22 3.90
CA MET A 121 -7.21 -7.57 4.09
C MET A 121 -8.72 -7.61 4.19
N PHE A 122 -9.30 -8.64 3.58
CA PHE A 122 -10.75 -8.75 3.44
C PHE A 122 -11.17 -10.15 3.08
N THR A 123 -12.43 -10.47 3.33
CA THR A 123 -13.04 -11.69 2.81
C THR A 123 -13.58 -11.48 1.40
N SER A 124 -13.29 -12.39 0.50
CA SER A 124 -13.78 -12.35 -0.89
C SER A 124 -14.50 -13.65 -1.24
N ARG A 125 -15.52 -13.54 -2.10
CA ARG A 125 -16.24 -14.68 -2.67
C ARG A 125 -16.15 -14.68 -4.20
N ARG A 126 -15.73 -15.79 -4.79
CA ARG A 126 -15.77 -16.02 -6.25
C ARG A 126 -16.94 -16.94 -6.61
N LEU A 127 -17.70 -16.58 -7.65
CA LEU A 127 -18.89 -17.33 -8.08
C LEU A 127 -18.59 -18.42 -9.13
N ASN A 128 -17.67 -18.16 -10.06
CA ASN A 128 -17.43 -19.03 -11.21
C ASN A 128 -16.09 -19.78 -11.13
N ASN A 129 -15.04 -19.15 -10.60
CA ASN A 129 -13.70 -19.74 -10.47
C ASN A 129 -13.32 -19.70 -8.98
N PRO A 130 -13.42 -20.79 -8.22
CA PRO A 130 -13.10 -20.77 -6.79
C PRO A 130 -11.63 -20.40 -6.56
N PHE A 131 -11.31 -19.99 -5.33
CA PHE A 131 -9.93 -19.90 -4.90
C PHE A 131 -9.36 -21.30 -4.78
N SER A 132 -8.11 -21.46 -5.18
CA SER A 132 -7.35 -22.70 -5.06
C SER A 132 -6.18 -22.44 -4.12
N GLY A 133 -5.88 -23.40 -3.25
CA GLY A 133 -4.84 -23.29 -2.24
C GLY A 133 -4.30 -24.66 -1.87
N ARG A 134 -3.08 -24.69 -1.33
CA ARG A 134 -2.43 -25.92 -0.91
C ARG A 134 -2.79 -26.28 0.53
N ILE A 135 -2.83 -27.57 0.80
CA ILE A 135 -2.92 -28.13 2.14
C ILE A 135 -1.97 -29.33 2.22
N GLU A 136 -1.35 -29.57 3.38
CA GLU A 136 -0.53 -30.77 3.57
C GLU A 136 -1.38 -32.02 3.33
N GLY A 137 -0.93 -32.92 2.45
CA GLY A 137 -1.74 -34.08 2.05
C GLY A 137 -2.08 -35.00 3.23
N ARG A 138 -1.22 -35.04 4.24
CA ARG A 138 -1.46 -35.78 5.50
C ARG A 138 -2.73 -35.33 6.24
N LEU A 139 -3.21 -34.10 6.05
CA LEU A 139 -4.46 -33.59 6.65
C LEU A 139 -5.71 -34.17 5.97
N LEU A 140 -5.55 -34.69 4.76
CA LEU A 140 -6.62 -35.26 3.93
C LEU A 140 -6.45 -36.78 3.74
N ASP A 141 -5.64 -37.44 4.59
CA ASP A 141 -5.24 -38.84 4.43
C ASP A 141 -4.62 -39.16 3.05
N SER A 142 -4.00 -38.16 2.41
CA SER A 142 -3.27 -38.34 1.14
C SER A 142 -1.82 -38.75 1.37
N THR A 143 -1.30 -39.54 0.42
CA THR A 143 0.11 -39.92 0.35
C THR A 143 0.99 -38.85 -0.29
N ARG A 144 0.40 -37.80 -0.87
CA ARG A 144 1.13 -36.66 -1.43
C ARG A 144 1.59 -35.72 -0.31
N PRO A 145 2.74 -35.02 -0.46
CA PRO A 145 3.17 -34.03 0.52
C PRO A 145 2.17 -32.87 0.64
N PHE A 146 1.61 -32.43 -0.48
CA PHE A 146 0.56 -31.43 -0.56
C PHE A 146 -0.54 -31.85 -1.51
N GLU A 147 -1.75 -31.41 -1.23
CA GLU A 147 -2.91 -31.46 -2.11
C GLU A 147 -3.40 -30.05 -2.41
N ILE A 148 -4.05 -29.91 -3.55
CA ILE A 148 -4.73 -28.68 -3.93
C ILE A 148 -6.22 -28.82 -3.58
N ILE A 149 -6.72 -27.85 -2.85
CA ILE A 149 -8.11 -27.74 -2.46
C ILE A 149 -8.67 -26.41 -2.90
N GLU A 150 -9.99 -26.35 -3.00
CA GLU A 150 -10.69 -25.16 -3.47
C GLU A 150 -11.71 -24.66 -2.45
N SER A 151 -11.96 -23.36 -2.47
CA SER A 151 -13.07 -22.75 -1.76
C SER A 151 -13.61 -21.54 -2.54
N PRO A 152 -14.93 -21.35 -2.64
CA PRO A 152 -15.49 -20.12 -3.20
C PRO A 152 -15.20 -18.90 -2.32
N ASN A 153 -14.94 -19.10 -1.03
CA ASN A 153 -14.67 -18.02 -0.08
C ASN A 153 -13.22 -18.09 0.40
N ALA A 154 -12.54 -16.95 0.41
CA ALA A 154 -11.19 -16.84 0.97
C ALA A 154 -11.04 -15.53 1.75
N GLU A 155 -10.18 -15.57 2.75
CA GLU A 155 -9.60 -14.40 3.39
C GLU A 155 -8.36 -14.00 2.59
N VAL A 156 -8.37 -12.78 2.04
CA VAL A 156 -7.34 -12.28 1.16
C VAL A 156 -6.57 -11.19 1.87
N ILE A 157 -5.24 -11.23 1.77
CA ILE A 157 -4.34 -10.22 2.32
C ILE A 157 -3.36 -9.78 1.23
N TYR A 158 -3.11 -8.47 1.16
CA TYR A 158 -2.07 -7.84 0.37
C TYR A 158 -1.15 -7.07 1.29
N TRP A 159 0.15 -7.20 1.06
CA TRP A 159 1.18 -6.52 1.84
C TRP A 159 2.44 -6.37 0.99
N LEU A 160 3.28 -5.41 1.33
CA LEU A 160 4.63 -5.36 0.81
C LEU A 160 5.57 -6.20 1.65
N GLU A 161 6.36 -7.00 0.96
CA GLU A 161 7.52 -7.66 1.53
C GLU A 161 8.78 -6.96 0.99
N PRO A 162 9.57 -6.27 1.84
CA PRO A 162 10.84 -5.68 1.41
C PRO A 162 11.76 -6.75 0.82
N ARG A 163 12.32 -6.57 -0.39
CA ARG A 163 13.09 -7.64 -1.08
C ARG A 163 14.38 -8.09 -0.37
N ASN A 164 14.75 -7.43 0.73
CA ASN A 164 15.85 -7.87 1.57
C ASN A 164 15.43 -8.91 2.63
N THR A 165 14.14 -9.26 2.75
CA THR A 165 13.64 -10.18 3.80
C THR A 165 13.65 -11.66 3.45
N GLU A 166 14.08 -12.06 2.25
CA GLU A 166 14.39 -13.49 2.02
C GLU A 166 15.48 -13.99 3.01
N TYR A 167 16.19 -13.06 3.67
CA TYR A 167 17.19 -13.29 4.71
C TYR A 167 17.08 -12.37 5.95
N LEU A 168 15.89 -11.88 6.35
CA LEU A 168 15.80 -11.04 7.57
C LEU A 168 15.33 -11.80 8.82
N ARG A 169 16.31 -12.01 9.72
CA ARG A 169 16.19 -12.33 11.16
C ARG A 169 15.71 -13.74 11.53
N ASP A 170 16.26 -14.77 10.89
CA ASP A 170 16.07 -16.15 11.34
C ASP A 170 17.02 -16.55 12.48
N GLY A 171 18.04 -15.72 12.79
CA GLY A 171 19.09 -16.06 13.76
C GLY A 171 19.95 -17.24 13.33
N LEU A 172 19.98 -17.55 12.03
CA LEU A 172 20.70 -18.68 11.47
C LEU A 172 22.05 -18.25 10.88
N ASP A 173 23.01 -19.15 11.02
CA ASP A 173 24.32 -19.11 10.38
C ASP A 173 24.17 -19.77 9.00
N ASN A 174 23.86 -18.95 7.99
CA ASN A 174 23.42 -19.42 6.68
C ASN A 174 24.59 -19.89 5.81
N ASN A 175 25.82 -19.50 6.17
CA ASN A 175 27.06 -19.93 5.51
C ASN A 175 27.82 -21.00 6.34
N SER A 176 27.33 -21.34 7.53
CA SER A 176 27.92 -22.30 8.48
C SER A 176 29.34 -21.94 8.94
N ASP A 177 29.66 -20.65 9.04
CA ASP A 177 30.97 -20.15 9.47
C ASP A 177 31.13 -20.01 10.98
N GLY A 178 30.06 -20.30 11.74
CA GLY A 178 30.02 -20.26 13.19
C GLY A 178 29.64 -18.89 13.75
N THR A 179 29.22 -17.94 12.92
CA THR A 179 28.72 -16.63 13.34
C THR A 179 27.28 -16.42 12.86
N VAL A 180 26.48 -15.72 13.67
CA VAL A 180 25.14 -15.30 13.24
C VAL A 180 25.33 -14.10 12.32
N ASP A 181 24.90 -14.24 11.06
CA ASP A 181 25.14 -13.31 9.94
C ASP A 181 24.34 -11.98 10.06
N GLU A 182 24.33 -11.31 11.22
CA GLU A 182 23.34 -10.26 11.53
C GLU A 182 23.88 -8.82 11.59
N LEU A 183 25.18 -8.56 11.44
CA LEU A 183 25.71 -7.19 11.54
C LEU A 183 26.45 -6.65 10.31
N ALA A 184 26.78 -7.48 9.32
CA ALA A 184 27.57 -7.02 8.17
C ALA A 184 27.25 -7.65 6.79
N GLU A 185 26.46 -8.73 6.70
CA GLU A 185 26.09 -9.34 5.40
C GLU A 185 24.66 -9.01 4.92
N GLY A 186 23.86 -8.29 5.73
CA GLY A 186 22.62 -7.64 5.27
C GLY A 186 22.83 -6.40 4.37
N GLN A 187 24.05 -6.20 3.86
CA GLN A 187 24.43 -5.07 3.03
C GLN A 187 25.16 -5.54 1.76
N LEU A 188 24.54 -6.44 0.99
CA LEU A 188 24.95 -6.67 -0.39
C LEU A 188 23.80 -6.36 -1.35
N GLY A 189 23.83 -5.10 -1.78
CA GLY A 189 23.02 -4.57 -2.86
C GLY A 189 21.62 -4.22 -2.40
N THR A 190 21.48 -3.02 -1.84
CA THR A 190 20.23 -2.29 -2.01
C THR A 190 19.96 -2.29 -3.52
N LEU A 191 19.07 -3.19 -3.98
CA LEU A 191 18.53 -3.13 -5.33
C LEU A 191 17.72 -1.85 -5.34
N ASN A 192 18.46 -0.79 -5.61
CA ASN A 192 18.03 0.57 -5.49
C ASN A 192 17.84 1.07 -6.89
N TYR A 193 16.59 1.38 -7.23
CA TYR A 193 16.37 2.29 -8.34
C TYR A 193 16.52 3.70 -7.79
N ASN A 194 17.55 4.43 -8.22
CA ASN A 194 17.84 5.80 -7.75
C ASN A 194 17.99 5.96 -6.22
N GLY A 195 18.42 4.92 -5.50
CA GLY A 195 18.61 4.97 -4.04
C GLY A 195 17.46 4.42 -3.19
N MET A 196 16.35 3.99 -3.80
CA MET A 196 15.16 3.49 -3.07
C MET A 196 15.11 1.96 -2.97
N PRO A 197 14.87 1.39 -1.78
CA PRO A 197 14.75 -0.06 -1.62
C PRO A 197 13.56 -0.59 -2.43
N LEU A 198 13.77 -1.66 -3.18
CA LEU A 198 12.71 -2.38 -3.87
C LEU A 198 12.08 -3.44 -2.95
N ALA A 199 10.79 -3.68 -3.15
CA ALA A 199 9.96 -4.62 -2.43
C ALA A 199 9.16 -5.49 -3.43
N THR A 200 8.56 -6.55 -2.92
CA THR A 200 7.67 -7.44 -3.67
C THR A 200 6.26 -7.27 -3.10
N LEU A 201 5.31 -6.89 -3.95
CA LEU A 201 3.90 -6.87 -3.59
C LEU A 201 3.38 -8.29 -3.54
N ARG A 202 3.05 -8.73 -2.34
CA ARG A 202 2.52 -10.07 -2.07
C ARG A 202 1.01 -10.04 -1.99
N ARG A 203 0.43 -11.18 -2.31
CA ARG A 203 -0.98 -11.47 -2.10
C ARG A 203 -1.10 -12.90 -1.61
N ARG A 204 -2.00 -13.17 -0.66
CA ARG A 204 -2.36 -14.55 -0.33
C ARG A 204 -3.85 -14.69 -0.14
N ALA A 205 -4.38 -15.84 -0.55
CA ALA A 205 -5.78 -16.20 -0.34
C ALA A 205 -5.84 -17.44 0.58
N LEU A 206 -6.21 -17.22 1.83
CA LEU A 206 -6.44 -18.28 2.80
C LEU A 206 -7.88 -18.79 2.65
N LEU A 207 -8.03 -20.05 2.27
CA LEU A 207 -9.33 -20.65 2.01
C LEU A 207 -10.15 -20.74 3.29
N ILE A 208 -11.42 -20.31 3.21
CA ILE A 208 -12.38 -20.43 4.30
C ILE A 208 -13.05 -21.80 4.14
N ARG A 209 -12.63 -22.76 4.97
CA ARG A 209 -13.02 -24.17 4.91
C ARG A 209 -13.34 -24.73 6.30
N PRO A 210 -14.42 -24.27 6.94
CA PRO A 210 -14.80 -24.73 8.29
C PRO A 210 -15.18 -26.22 8.30
N ASP A 211 -15.45 -26.82 7.14
CA ASP A 211 -15.72 -28.24 6.93
C ASP A 211 -14.50 -29.14 7.18
N LEU A 212 -13.28 -28.58 7.18
CA LEU A 212 -12.06 -29.31 7.55
C LEU A 212 -11.91 -29.52 9.05
N ASN A 213 -12.72 -28.83 9.85
CA ASN A 213 -12.74 -29.07 11.30
C ASN A 213 -13.32 -30.46 11.58
N GLY A 214 -12.65 -31.23 12.44
CA GLY A 214 -13.13 -32.53 12.90
C GLY A 214 -14.39 -32.42 13.77
N PRO A 215 -14.90 -33.54 14.30
CA PRO A 215 -16.15 -33.58 15.06
C PRO A 215 -16.19 -32.66 16.29
N GLN A 216 -15.03 -32.31 16.83
CA GLN A 216 -14.87 -31.40 17.96
C GLN A 216 -14.81 -29.92 17.55
N GLY A 217 -15.00 -29.61 16.26
CA GLY A 217 -14.92 -28.25 15.71
C GLY A 217 -13.49 -27.71 15.61
N ILE A 218 -12.48 -28.59 15.61
CA ILE A 218 -11.05 -28.27 15.63
C ILE A 218 -10.29 -29.00 14.53
N LEU A 219 -9.17 -28.44 14.09
CA LEU A 219 -8.28 -29.11 13.15
C LEU A 219 -7.51 -30.22 13.88
N MET A 220 -7.47 -31.40 13.26
CA MET A 220 -6.83 -32.59 13.83
C MET A 220 -5.58 -32.94 13.03
N GLN A 221 -4.53 -33.30 13.75
CA GLN A 221 -3.32 -33.88 13.20
C GLN A 221 -3.59 -35.33 12.74
N PRO A 222 -2.73 -35.90 11.87
CA PRO A 222 -2.89 -37.28 11.39
C PRO A 222 -2.86 -38.34 12.50
N ASN A 223 -2.23 -38.04 13.64
CA ASN A 223 -2.20 -38.92 14.81
C ASN A 223 -3.48 -38.85 15.67
N GLY A 224 -4.51 -38.12 15.24
CA GLY A 224 -5.77 -37.93 15.96
C GLY A 224 -5.69 -36.93 17.12
N THR A 225 -4.61 -36.17 17.26
CA THR A 225 -4.49 -35.12 18.28
C THR A 225 -4.85 -33.73 17.71
N PRO A 226 -5.41 -32.80 18.50
CA PRO A 226 -5.64 -31.43 18.06
C PRO A 226 -4.35 -30.72 17.63
N TYR A 227 -4.41 -29.83 16.63
CA TYR A 227 -3.31 -28.90 16.39
C TYR A 227 -3.24 -27.86 17.53
N PRO A 228 -2.08 -27.67 18.18
CA PRO A 228 -1.93 -26.69 19.24
C PRO A 228 -1.83 -25.26 18.69
N ALA A 229 -2.28 -24.28 19.48
CA ALA A 229 -2.22 -22.86 19.13
C ALA A 229 -0.81 -22.36 18.81
N SER A 230 0.22 -22.93 19.45
CA SER A 230 1.62 -22.60 19.20
C SER A 230 2.10 -22.96 17.79
N SER A 231 1.37 -23.81 17.07
CA SER A 231 1.70 -24.21 15.70
C SER A 231 0.99 -23.37 14.64
N ALA A 232 0.24 -22.33 15.01
CA ALA A 232 -0.56 -21.53 14.07
C ALA A 232 0.29 -20.91 12.94
N THR A 233 1.41 -20.25 13.27
CA THR A 233 2.31 -19.65 12.27
C THR A 233 2.89 -20.70 11.31
N PHE A 234 3.37 -21.82 11.85
CA PHE A 234 3.88 -22.92 11.05
C PHE A 234 2.79 -23.50 10.13
N PHE A 235 1.58 -23.66 10.66
CA PHE A 235 0.44 -24.15 9.90
C PHE A 235 0.09 -23.22 8.73
N LEU A 236 0.04 -21.91 8.95
CA LEU A 236 -0.22 -20.90 7.91
C LEU A 236 0.90 -20.84 6.85
N ASN A 237 2.16 -21.10 7.21
CA ASN A 237 3.24 -21.17 6.23
C ASN A 237 3.08 -22.36 5.28
N LEU A 238 2.61 -23.51 5.79
CA LEU A 238 2.45 -24.72 4.99
C LEU A 238 1.10 -24.82 4.27
N ASN A 239 0.04 -24.24 4.82
CA ASN A 239 -1.33 -24.43 4.37
C ASN A 239 -2.01 -23.10 4.03
N ASP A 240 -2.79 -23.08 2.96
CA ASP A 240 -3.61 -21.94 2.54
C ASP A 240 -5.00 -22.01 3.16
N ILE A 241 -5.09 -22.18 4.48
CA ILE A 241 -6.36 -22.27 5.21
C ILE A 241 -6.44 -21.13 6.22
N SER A 242 -7.57 -20.42 6.23
CA SER A 242 -7.85 -19.40 7.25
C SER A 242 -8.13 -20.10 8.59
N ILE A 243 -7.40 -19.74 9.63
CA ILE A 243 -7.48 -20.38 10.96
C ILE A 243 -7.66 -19.34 12.08
N ARG A 244 -8.22 -19.81 13.19
CA ARG A 244 -8.24 -19.09 14.47
C ARG A 244 -7.64 -19.93 15.58
N VAL A 245 -7.25 -19.26 16.66
CA VAL A 245 -6.88 -19.88 17.93
C VAL A 245 -8.09 -19.89 18.86
N ASN A 246 -8.42 -21.07 19.40
CA ASN A 246 -9.51 -21.26 20.33
C ASN A 246 -9.05 -21.06 21.79
N PRO A 247 -9.98 -20.79 22.72
CA PRO A 247 -9.67 -20.68 24.16
C PRO A 247 -9.05 -21.94 24.79
N ASN A 248 -9.24 -23.11 24.18
CA ASN A 248 -8.68 -24.38 24.64
C ASN A 248 -7.25 -24.65 24.09
N ASN A 249 -6.55 -23.63 23.60
CA ASN A 249 -5.20 -23.73 23.02
C ASN A 249 -5.08 -24.64 21.79
N THR A 250 -6.15 -24.75 21.01
CA THR A 250 -6.15 -25.46 19.71
C THR A 250 -6.43 -24.49 18.56
N ILE A 251 -6.19 -24.93 17.33
CA ILE A 251 -6.60 -24.17 16.13
C ILE A 251 -7.81 -24.81 15.44
N SER A 252 -8.62 -23.97 14.82
CA SER A 252 -9.74 -24.36 13.96
C SER A 252 -9.70 -23.60 12.65
N ALA A 253 -10.17 -24.20 11.56
CA ALA A 253 -10.45 -23.49 10.32
C ALA A 253 -11.63 -22.52 10.54
N ASN A 254 -11.49 -21.30 10.02
CA ASN A 254 -12.49 -20.26 10.15
C ASN A 254 -13.71 -20.49 9.26
N SER A 255 -14.85 -20.01 9.73
CA SER A 255 -16.01 -19.66 8.92
C SER A 255 -16.07 -18.15 8.66
N LEU A 256 -16.93 -17.72 7.73
CA LEU A 256 -17.21 -16.29 7.53
C LEU A 256 -17.79 -15.61 8.78
N ALA A 257 -18.49 -16.36 9.62
CA ALA A 257 -19.03 -15.86 10.87
C ALA A 257 -17.92 -15.59 11.89
N ASP A 258 -16.91 -16.45 11.95
CA ASP A 258 -15.77 -16.30 12.86
C ASP A 258 -14.92 -15.07 12.52
N LEU A 259 -14.72 -14.81 11.21
CA LEU A 259 -13.92 -13.68 10.69
C LEU A 259 -14.56 -12.30 10.92
N THR A 260 -15.80 -12.25 11.38
CA THR A 260 -16.40 -10.99 11.86
C THR A 260 -15.62 -10.44 13.06
N LEU A 261 -15.04 -11.32 13.88
CA LEU A 261 -14.22 -10.96 15.04
C LEU A 261 -12.76 -10.73 14.61
N ARG A 262 -12.19 -9.58 14.99
CA ARG A 262 -10.83 -9.18 14.62
C ARG A 262 -9.76 -10.21 15.04
N GLN A 263 -9.88 -10.77 16.24
CA GLN A 263 -8.96 -11.78 16.78
C GLN A 263 -8.84 -13.08 15.97
N ASN A 264 -9.83 -13.37 15.11
CA ASN A 264 -9.85 -14.57 14.28
C ASN A 264 -9.28 -14.31 12.89
N ARG A 265 -8.98 -13.04 12.55
CA ARG A 265 -8.43 -12.65 11.24
C ARG A 265 -6.96 -12.97 11.17
N VAL A 266 -6.47 -13.18 9.95
CA VAL A 266 -5.04 -13.33 9.67
C VAL A 266 -4.25 -12.15 10.25
N ALA A 267 -3.03 -12.42 10.73
CA ALA A 267 -2.13 -11.44 11.36
C ALA A 267 -2.64 -10.74 12.65
N HIS A 268 -3.83 -11.11 13.13
CA HIS A 268 -4.37 -10.72 14.46
C HIS A 268 -4.41 -11.89 15.45
N ILE A 269 -3.94 -13.06 15.03
CA ILE A 269 -4.04 -14.31 15.77
C ILE A 269 -3.24 -14.22 17.08
N PRO A 270 -3.85 -14.53 18.25
CA PRO A 270 -3.14 -14.53 19.51
C PRO A 270 -2.01 -15.60 19.53
N ALA A 271 -0.75 -15.16 19.58
CA ALA A 271 0.42 -16.03 19.80
C ALA A 271 0.50 -16.66 21.22
N GLY A 272 -0.58 -17.17 21.81
CA GLY A 272 -0.56 -17.78 23.16
C GLY A 272 -1.93 -18.11 23.75
N THR A 273 -1.96 -18.52 25.03
CA THR A 273 -3.18 -18.89 25.75
C THR A 273 -4.13 -17.71 25.90
N ILE A 274 -5.35 -17.83 25.37
CA ILE A 274 -6.43 -16.86 25.61
C ILE A 274 -6.92 -17.05 27.05
N ASN A 275 -6.55 -16.13 27.95
CA ASN A 275 -6.96 -16.18 29.35
C ASN A 275 -8.28 -15.41 29.51
N ASN A 276 -9.33 -16.08 29.99
CA ASN A 276 -10.74 -15.64 29.94
C ASN A 276 -11.10 -14.31 30.64
N ASN A 277 -10.16 -13.64 31.32
CA ASN A 277 -10.49 -12.49 32.16
C ASN A 277 -9.91 -11.14 31.68
N VAL A 278 -8.80 -11.11 30.94
CA VAL A 278 -8.28 -9.95 30.19
C VAL A 278 -7.38 -10.51 29.11
N ASP A 279 -7.77 -10.41 27.84
CA ASP A 279 -6.84 -10.74 26.76
C ASP A 279 -5.78 -9.63 26.69
N THR A 280 -4.54 -9.95 27.06
CA THR A 280 -3.43 -9.00 27.06
C THR A 280 -3.12 -8.47 25.67
N LYS A 281 -3.66 -9.11 24.62
CA LYS A 281 -3.50 -8.71 23.23
C LYS A 281 -4.64 -7.85 22.73
N PHE A 282 -5.72 -7.62 23.50
CA PHE A 282 -6.76 -6.66 23.12
C PHE A 282 -6.15 -5.26 22.88
N PRO A 283 -6.46 -4.56 21.77
CA PRO A 283 -7.55 -4.78 20.80
C PRO A 283 -7.21 -5.68 19.61
N TYR A 284 -6.25 -6.58 19.75
CA TYR A 284 -5.66 -7.44 18.72
C TYR A 284 -4.96 -6.59 17.66
N PRO A 285 -3.81 -5.98 17.98
CA PRO A 285 -3.07 -5.17 17.01
C PRO A 285 -2.59 -6.07 15.87
N PHE A 286 -2.51 -5.49 14.68
CA PHE A 286 -1.84 -6.14 13.56
C PHE A 286 -0.37 -6.37 13.90
N THR A 287 0.17 -7.50 13.49
CA THR A 287 1.60 -7.78 13.65
C THR A 287 2.17 -8.36 12.36
N HIS A 288 3.16 -7.67 11.77
CA HIS A 288 3.85 -8.13 10.56
C HIS A 288 4.48 -9.52 10.74
N THR A 289 4.86 -9.89 11.96
CA THR A 289 5.44 -11.21 12.26
C THR A 289 4.46 -12.37 12.13
N LEU A 290 3.16 -12.07 12.00
CA LEU A 290 2.09 -13.05 11.87
C LEU A 290 1.50 -13.07 10.45
N VAL A 291 2.13 -12.34 9.52
CA VAL A 291 1.83 -12.45 8.09
C VAL A 291 2.34 -13.82 7.60
N PRO A 292 1.54 -14.58 6.82
CA PRO A 292 1.97 -15.86 6.29
C PRO A 292 3.21 -15.70 5.38
N PHE A 293 4.09 -16.71 5.34
CA PHE A 293 5.38 -16.73 4.63
C PHE A 293 6.58 -16.05 5.30
N GLN A 294 6.74 -16.19 6.62
CA GLN A 294 8.04 -15.94 7.23
C GLN A 294 9.11 -17.00 6.87
N SER A 295 8.68 -18.16 6.36
CA SER A 295 9.54 -19.19 5.78
C SER A 295 8.72 -20.13 4.88
N GLY A 296 9.19 -20.42 3.66
CA GLY A 296 8.57 -21.38 2.74
C GLY A 296 8.60 -20.99 1.25
N VAL A 297 8.21 -21.93 0.37
CA VAL A 297 8.17 -21.72 -1.08
C VAL A 297 6.89 -20.97 -1.46
N ALA A 298 7.02 -19.73 -1.96
CA ALA A 298 5.93 -18.99 -2.60
C ALA A 298 5.56 -19.68 -3.93
N MET A 299 4.27 -19.89 -4.20
CA MET A 299 3.84 -20.60 -5.40
C MET A 299 2.61 -19.93 -6.03
N GLY A 300 2.55 -19.89 -7.36
CA GLY A 300 1.36 -19.42 -8.08
C GLY A 300 1.14 -17.90 -8.00
N GLU A 301 -0.03 -17.48 -7.51
CA GLU A 301 -0.50 -16.07 -7.46
C GLU A 301 0.05 -15.27 -6.26
N ASP A 302 1.03 -15.81 -5.52
CA ASP A 302 1.54 -15.21 -4.28
C ASP A 302 2.38 -13.94 -4.50
N VAL A 303 2.96 -13.81 -5.70
CA VAL A 303 3.69 -12.62 -6.15
C VAL A 303 2.82 -11.88 -7.16
N ILE A 304 2.41 -10.66 -6.81
CA ILE A 304 1.62 -9.82 -7.72
C ILE A 304 2.52 -8.99 -8.61
N MET A 305 3.47 -8.31 -7.98
CA MET A 305 4.43 -7.47 -8.67
C MET A 305 5.73 -7.48 -7.90
N ASP A 306 6.80 -7.49 -8.68
CA ASP A 306 8.15 -7.54 -8.17
C ASP A 306 8.88 -6.25 -8.54
N GLN A 307 9.85 -5.83 -7.73
CA GLN A 307 10.55 -4.55 -7.90
C GLN A 307 9.62 -3.32 -7.77
N VAL A 308 8.82 -3.30 -6.70
CA VAL A 308 7.94 -2.18 -6.36
C VAL A 308 8.60 -1.29 -5.32
N ILE A 309 8.39 0.03 -5.38
CA ILE A 309 9.00 1.01 -4.45
C ILE A 309 8.10 1.39 -3.27
N GLY A 310 6.82 0.97 -3.28
CA GLY A 310 5.83 1.34 -2.27
C GLY A 310 4.43 0.81 -2.64
N PHE A 311 3.56 0.72 -1.63
CA PHE A 311 2.17 0.29 -1.76
C PHE A 311 1.37 1.13 -0.77
N ASP A 312 0.78 2.20 -1.28
CA ASP A 312 0.01 3.17 -0.50
C ASP A 312 -1.48 2.90 -0.70
N LEU A 313 -2.23 2.89 0.41
CA LEU A 313 -3.68 2.81 0.44
C LEU A 313 -4.32 4.07 1.04
N ARG A 314 -4.37 5.14 0.26
CA ARG A 314 -5.16 6.32 0.64
C ARG A 314 -6.67 6.04 0.78
N VAL A 315 -7.13 5.97 2.02
CA VAL A 315 -8.56 5.92 2.37
C VAL A 315 -9.12 7.34 2.42
N PHE A 316 -10.08 7.62 1.55
CA PHE A 316 -10.84 8.88 1.61
C PHE A 316 -12.14 8.63 2.38
N ASP A 317 -12.21 9.16 3.61
CA ASP A 317 -13.48 9.31 4.33
C ASP A 317 -14.25 10.49 3.71
N PRO A 318 -15.50 10.31 3.25
CA PRO A 318 -16.30 11.38 2.62
C PRO A 318 -16.59 12.60 3.51
#